data_AF-A0ABD2QVG8-F1
#
_entry.id   AF-A0ABD2QVG8-F1
#
_cell.length_a   1.000
_cell.length_b   1.000
_cell.length_c   1.000
_cell.angle_alpha   90.00
_cell.angle_beta   90.00
_cell.angle_gamma   90.00
#
_symmetry.space_group_name_H-M   'P 1'
#
loop_
_entity.id
_entity.type
_entity.pdbx_description
1 polymer ?
#
loop_
_entity_poly.entity_id
_entity_poly.type
_entity_poly.pdbx_seq_one_letter_code
_entity_poly.pdbx_strand_id
1 'polypeptide(L)'
;MAFGWGGAFLLPGCCDPFNEKALRASRGASFQLPLVSGDWLHLDALRNYYNMKILAGHPANDQKPRRISRLTRDFTDSLADKPLCLVLGSEGVGLSKKAKDSSELVSIPMTGEFESLNVSVAGGILLYMLQPENHKDLSSG
;
A
#
# COMPACT_ATOMS: atom_id res chain seq x y z
N MET A 1 -7.30 -13.84 0.83
CA MET A 1 -5.99 -13.14 0.84
C MET A 1 -5.45 -13.14 2.27
N ALA A 2 -4.14 -13.31 2.46
CA ALA A 2 -3.55 -13.50 3.80
C ALA A 2 -3.82 -12.36 4.80
N PHE A 3 -4.01 -11.13 4.32
CA PHE A 3 -4.25 -9.94 5.16
C PHE A 3 -5.61 -9.27 4.87
N GLY A 4 -6.58 -10.01 4.31
CA GLY A 4 -7.93 -9.48 4.09
C GLY A 4 -8.11 -8.38 3.02
N TRP A 5 -7.08 -8.06 2.24
CA TRP A 5 -7.17 -7.08 1.14
C TRP A 5 -8.03 -7.59 -0.02
N GLY A 6 -8.85 -6.71 -0.59
CA GLY A 6 -9.89 -7.08 -1.58
C GLY A 6 -9.43 -7.19 -3.03
N GLY A 7 -8.26 -6.65 -3.39
CA GLY A 7 -7.80 -6.60 -4.78
C GLY A 7 -6.45 -5.92 -4.92
N ALA A 8 -5.88 -5.97 -6.12
CA ALA A 8 -4.76 -5.11 -6.51
C ALA A 8 -5.09 -4.35 -7.79
N PHE A 9 -4.68 -3.07 -7.80
CA PHE A 9 -4.81 -2.18 -8.94
C PHE A 9 -3.43 -1.91 -9.53
N LEU A 10 -3.26 -2.18 -10.81
CA LEU A 10 -1.99 -2.07 -11.53
C LEU A 10 -1.99 -0.78 -12.35
N LEU A 11 -1.13 0.15 -11.95
CA LEU A 11 -0.89 1.40 -12.68
C LEU A 11 0.04 1.18 -13.88
N PRO A 12 0.10 2.11 -14.84
CA PRO A 12 0.99 1.99 -16.00
C PRO A 12 2.45 1.88 -15.54
N GLY A 13 3.19 0.93 -16.12
CA GLY A 13 4.57 0.62 -15.74
C GLY A 13 4.71 -0.54 -14.74
N CYS A 14 3.62 -1.11 -14.23
CA CYS A 14 3.66 -2.40 -13.52
C CYS A 14 4.06 -3.54 -14.47
N CYS A 15 4.74 -4.56 -13.94
CA CYS A 15 5.00 -5.77 -14.71
C CYS A 15 3.72 -6.60 -14.85
N ASP A 16 3.70 -7.48 -15.86
CA ASP A 16 2.59 -8.41 -16.06
C ASP A 16 2.44 -9.36 -14.84
N PRO A 17 1.31 -9.33 -14.11
CA PRO A 17 1.10 -10.17 -12.92
C PRO A 17 1.02 -11.67 -13.23
N PHE A 18 0.89 -12.05 -14.50
CA PHE A 18 0.83 -13.43 -14.97
C PHE A 18 2.14 -13.93 -15.60
N ASN A 19 3.21 -13.13 -15.58
CA ASN A 19 4.51 -13.62 -16.02
C ASN A 19 5.07 -14.69 -15.07
N GLU A 20 5.99 -15.52 -15.56
CA GLU A 20 6.54 -16.66 -14.81
C GLU A 20 7.17 -16.25 -13.45
N LYS A 21 7.85 -15.10 -13.40
CA LYS A 21 8.47 -14.60 -12.16
C LYS A 21 7.40 -14.19 -11.14
N ALA A 22 6.38 -13.47 -11.58
CA ALA A 22 5.27 -13.01 -10.74
C ALA A 22 4.45 -14.19 -10.22
N LEU A 23 4.11 -15.16 -11.08
CA LEU A 23 3.37 -16.36 -10.69
C LEU A 23 4.15 -17.22 -9.70
N ARG A 24 5.45 -17.41 -9.94
CA ARG A 24 6.33 -18.16 -9.03
C ARG A 24 6.43 -17.48 -7.66
N ALA A 25 6.60 -16.15 -7.65
CA ALA A 25 6.70 -15.38 -6.41
C ALA A 25 5.38 -15.33 -5.63
N SER A 26 4.24 -15.17 -6.33
CA SER A 26 2.92 -15.08 -5.70
C SER A 26 2.36 -16.43 -5.25
N ARG A 27 3.00 -17.54 -5.65
CA ARG A 27 2.53 -18.92 -5.39
C ARG A 27 1.07 -19.12 -5.80
N GLY A 28 0.69 -18.57 -6.95
CA GLY A 28 -0.66 -18.69 -7.51
C GLY A 28 -1.70 -17.70 -6.96
N ALA A 29 -1.32 -16.83 -6.02
CA ALA A 29 -2.24 -15.79 -5.51
C ALA A 29 -2.73 -14.83 -6.60
N SER A 30 -1.95 -14.64 -7.68
CA SER A 30 -2.35 -13.85 -8.85
C SER A 30 -3.66 -14.32 -9.49
N PHE A 31 -4.04 -15.60 -9.33
CA PHE A 31 -5.30 -16.15 -9.86
C PHE A 31 -6.48 -16.00 -8.90
N GLN A 32 -6.22 -15.75 -7.63
CA GLN A 32 -7.24 -15.64 -6.59
C GLN A 32 -7.59 -14.18 -6.25
N LEU A 33 -6.65 -13.27 -6.46
CA LEU A 33 -6.83 -11.85 -6.22
C LEU A 33 -7.53 -11.19 -7.41
N PRO A 34 -8.59 -10.39 -7.21
CA PRO A 34 -9.09 -9.50 -8.24
C PRO A 34 -7.99 -8.51 -8.66
N LEU A 35 -7.55 -8.61 -9.91
CA LEU A 35 -6.57 -7.73 -10.52
C LEU A 35 -7.25 -6.81 -11.51
N VAL A 36 -7.05 -5.51 -11.35
CA VAL A 36 -7.55 -4.48 -12.28
C VAL A 36 -6.37 -3.66 -12.75
N SER A 37 -6.27 -3.42 -14.05
CA SER A 37 -5.25 -2.53 -14.62
C SER A 37 -5.90 -1.26 -15.13
N GLY A 38 -5.26 -0.12 -14.93
CA GLY A 38 -5.76 1.17 -15.40
C GLY A 38 -4.81 2.31 -15.05
N ASP A 39 -5.16 3.52 -15.42
CA ASP A 39 -4.39 4.73 -15.10
C ASP A 39 -4.90 5.42 -13.81
N TRP A 40 -4.33 6.60 -13.53
CA TRP A 40 -4.74 7.41 -12.38
C TRP A 40 -6.19 7.89 -12.44
N LEU A 41 -6.75 8.11 -13.63
CA LEU A 41 -8.15 8.53 -13.77
C LEU A 41 -9.09 7.40 -13.32
N HIS A 42 -8.78 6.16 -13.72
CA HIS A 42 -9.52 4.98 -13.28
C HIS A 42 -9.38 4.75 -11.77
N LEU A 43 -8.17 4.92 -11.23
CA LEU A 43 -7.94 4.81 -9.79
C LEU A 43 -8.68 5.91 -9.00
N ASP A 44 -8.69 7.15 -9.49
CA ASP A 44 -9.42 8.26 -8.88
C ASP A 44 -10.94 8.03 -8.93
N ALA A 45 -11.47 7.45 -10.02
CA ALA A 45 -12.88 7.05 -10.10
C ALA A 45 -13.23 5.97 -9.07
N LEU A 46 -12.39 4.93 -8.96
CA LEU A 46 -12.56 3.86 -7.97
C LEU A 46 -12.49 4.41 -6.54
N ARG A 47 -11.51 5.29 -6.28
CA ARG A 47 -11.33 6.00 -5.01
C ARG A 47 -12.60 6.74 -4.62
N ASN A 48 -13.16 7.53 -5.53
CA ASN A 48 -14.35 8.33 -5.25
C ASN A 48 -15.60 7.45 -5.05
N TYR A 49 -15.74 6.39 -5.84
CA TYR A 49 -16.87 5.48 -5.75
C TYR A 49 -16.95 4.77 -4.38
N TYR A 50 -15.81 4.29 -3.88
CA TYR A 50 -15.72 3.61 -2.58
C TYR A 50 -15.34 4.54 -1.42
N ASN A 51 -15.21 5.85 -1.67
CA ASN A 51 -14.73 6.85 -0.72
C ASN A 51 -13.42 6.40 0.00
N MET A 52 -12.47 5.86 -0.78
CA MET A 52 -11.23 5.31 -0.23
C MET A 52 -10.24 6.40 0.18
N LYS A 53 -9.55 6.15 1.30
CA LYS A 53 -8.36 6.89 1.67
C LYS A 53 -7.14 6.26 1.01
N ILE A 54 -6.39 7.06 0.24
CA ILE A 54 -5.16 6.62 -0.42
C ILE A 54 -3.97 6.88 0.49
N LEU A 55 -3.24 5.82 0.80
CA LEU A 55 -1.97 5.83 1.52
C LEU A 55 -0.86 5.41 0.57
N ALA A 56 0.35 5.94 0.73
CA ALA A 56 1.50 5.47 -0.03
C ALA A 56 2.71 5.19 0.85
N GLY A 57 3.30 4.01 0.67
CA GLY A 57 4.50 3.59 1.40
C GLY A 57 5.70 4.42 0.97
N HIS A 58 6.30 5.15 1.91
CA HIS A 58 7.41 6.05 1.64
C HIS A 58 8.47 5.98 2.76
N PRO A 59 9.78 5.88 2.45
CA PRO A 59 10.82 5.96 3.48
C PRO A 59 10.78 7.30 4.20
N ALA A 60 11.00 7.28 5.52
CA ALA A 60 10.94 8.48 6.36
C ALA A 60 12.08 9.48 6.09
N ASN A 61 13.18 9.02 5.48
CA ASN A 61 14.41 9.80 5.29
C ASN A 61 14.51 10.50 3.92
N ASP A 62 13.43 10.54 3.12
CA ASP A 62 13.42 11.35 1.89
C ASP A 62 13.45 12.83 2.28
N GLN A 63 14.48 13.56 1.85
CA GLN A 63 14.86 14.91 2.30
C GLN A 63 13.87 16.02 1.90
N LYS A 64 12.62 15.69 1.54
CA LYS A 64 11.60 16.62 1.09
C LYS A 64 10.59 16.91 2.21
N PRO A 65 10.11 18.17 2.36
CA PRO A 65 9.34 18.61 3.52
C PRO A 65 7.86 18.18 3.50
N ARG A 66 7.52 17.00 2.98
CA ARG A 66 6.15 16.50 3.05
C ARG A 66 5.88 15.85 4.39
N ARG A 67 4.68 16.08 4.93
CA ARG A 67 4.21 15.42 6.14
C ARG A 67 4.10 13.92 5.84
N ILE A 68 4.94 13.13 6.51
CA ILE A 68 4.93 11.67 6.46
C ILE A 68 4.36 11.19 7.79
N SER A 69 3.28 10.42 7.74
CA SER A 69 2.66 9.80 8.92
C SER A 69 3.44 8.54 9.27
N ARG A 70 3.89 8.43 10.52
CA ARG A 70 4.52 7.21 11.01
C ARG A 70 3.44 6.14 11.19
N LEU A 71 3.73 4.93 10.77
CA LEU A 71 2.84 3.78 10.92
C LEU A 71 2.83 3.29 12.38
N THR A 72 2.15 4.04 13.25
CA THR A 72 1.92 3.71 14.65
C THR A 72 0.55 3.08 14.84
N ARG A 73 0.31 2.46 16.01
CA ARG A 73 -0.99 1.87 16.34
C ARG A 73 -2.11 2.91 16.34
N ASP A 74 -1.90 4.06 16.98
CA ASP A 74 -2.88 5.16 16.98
C ASP A 74 -3.23 5.64 15.56
N PHE A 75 -2.23 5.67 14.68
CA PHE A 75 -2.47 6.02 13.29
C PHE A 75 -3.30 4.96 12.56
N THR A 76 -2.97 3.68 12.72
CA THR A 76 -3.75 2.59 12.13
C THR A 76 -5.17 2.56 12.68
N ASP A 77 -5.37 2.82 13.97
CA ASP A 77 -6.69 2.83 14.61
C ASP A 77 -7.57 3.96 14.08
N SER A 78 -6.98 5.12 13.76
CA SER A 78 -7.69 6.24 13.11
C SER A 78 -8.21 5.95 11.68
N LEU A 79 -7.81 4.81 11.12
CA LEU A 79 -8.14 4.34 9.78
C LEU A 79 -9.11 3.14 9.78
N ALA A 80 -9.46 2.60 10.95
CA ALA A 80 -10.23 1.37 11.12
C ALA A 80 -11.50 1.27 10.26
N ASP A 81 -12.29 2.34 10.23
CA ASP A 81 -13.59 2.36 9.54
C ASP A 81 -13.52 2.91 8.11
N LYS A 82 -12.32 3.04 7.54
CA LYS A 82 -12.12 3.66 6.23
C LYS A 82 -11.70 2.61 5.20
N PRO A 83 -12.36 2.55 4.03
CA PRO A 83 -11.84 1.81 2.89
C PRO A 83 -10.45 2.37 2.51
N LEU A 84 -9.44 1.50 2.44
CA LEU A 84 -8.06 1.92 2.19
C LEU A 84 -7.60 1.47 0.79
N CYS A 85 -6.82 2.35 0.15
CA CYS A 85 -6.04 2.02 -1.03
C CYS A 85 -4.56 2.28 -0.70
N LEU A 86 -3.74 1.23 -0.70
CA LEU A 86 -2.31 1.34 -0.48
C LEU A 86 -1.55 1.37 -1.81
N VAL A 87 -0.77 2.41 -2.02
CA VAL A 87 0.12 2.58 -3.17
C VAL A 87 1.54 2.22 -2.77
N LEU A 88 2.14 1.30 -3.54
CA LEU A 88 3.54 0.92 -3.40
C LEU A 88 4.32 1.43 -4.62
N GLY A 89 5.51 1.97 -4.37
CA GLY A 89 6.41 2.43 -5.43
C GLY A 89 7.08 1.28 -6.18
N SER A 90 7.86 1.61 -7.21
CA SER A 90 8.77 0.63 -7.81
C SER A 90 10.05 0.52 -6.99
N GLU A 91 10.72 -0.63 -7.03
CA GLU A 91 11.93 -0.89 -6.24
C GLU A 91 13.08 0.09 -6.55
N GLY A 92 13.21 0.53 -7.80
CA GLY A 92 14.28 1.44 -8.22
C GLY A 92 13.93 2.93 -8.17
N VAL A 93 12.71 3.29 -8.60
CA VAL A 93 12.31 4.71 -8.74
C VAL A 93 11.49 5.19 -7.53
N GLY A 94 10.91 4.27 -6.77
CA GLY A 94 9.99 4.58 -5.68
C GLY A 94 8.64 5.08 -6.19
N LEU A 95 8.03 5.99 -5.42
CA LEU A 95 6.74 6.58 -5.75
C LEU A 95 6.87 7.65 -6.84
N SER A 96 5.98 7.61 -7.84
CA SER A 96 5.83 8.70 -8.80
C SER A 96 5.38 9.99 -8.12
N LYS A 97 5.66 11.15 -8.74
CA LYS A 97 5.20 12.45 -8.22
C LYS A 97 3.67 12.46 -8.00
N LYS A 98 2.91 11.95 -8.96
CA LYS A 98 1.45 11.85 -8.87
C LYS A 98 1.00 10.99 -7.68
N ALA A 99 1.68 9.87 -7.41
CA ALA A 99 1.40 9.05 -6.23
C ALA A 99 1.64 9.84 -4.94
N LYS A 100 2.79 10.51 -4.83
CA LYS A 100 3.09 11.34 -3.67
C LYS A 100 2.12 12.52 -3.48
N ASP A 101 1.55 13.05 -4.57
CA ASP A 101 0.62 14.20 -4.54
C ASP A 101 -0.82 13.77 -4.16
N SER A 102 -1.20 12.54 -4.50
CA SER A 102 -2.60 12.08 -4.42
C SER A 102 -2.88 11.21 -3.19
N SER A 103 -1.87 10.99 -2.34
CA SER A 103 -1.90 10.09 -1.19
C SER A 103 -1.33 10.73 0.08
N GLU A 104 -1.72 10.19 1.23
CA GLU A 104 -1.01 10.43 2.48
C GLU A 104 0.20 9.50 2.56
N LEU A 105 1.38 10.07 2.75
CA LEU A 105 2.62 9.29 2.84
C LEU A 105 2.71 8.61 4.20
N VAL A 106 2.97 7.31 4.20
CA VAL A 106 3.14 6.51 5.41
C VAL A 106 4.51 5.85 5.43
N SER A 107 5.20 5.92 6.55
CA SER A 107 6.51 5.30 6.74
C SER A 107 6.48 4.26 7.86
N ILE A 108 7.11 3.11 7.59
CA ILE A 108 7.40 2.13 8.63
C ILE A 108 8.49 2.72 9.55
N PRO A 109 8.27 2.78 10.87
CA PRO A 109 9.33 3.16 11.80
C PRO A 109 10.49 2.18 11.70
N MET A 110 11.70 2.67 11.42
CA MET A 110 12.92 1.88 11.32
C MET A 110 13.94 2.39 12.33
N THR A 111 14.71 1.48 12.92
CA THR A 111 15.88 1.78 13.76
C THR A 111 17.16 1.61 12.94
N GLY A 112 18.14 2.49 13.15
CA GLY A 112 19.45 2.40 12.51
C GLY A 112 19.60 3.27 11.25
N GLU A 113 20.68 3.04 10.50
CA GLU A 113 21.13 3.90 9.40
C GLU A 113 20.58 3.50 8.01
N PHE A 114 19.77 2.44 7.92
CA PHE A 114 19.22 1.99 6.65
C PHE A 114 18.19 2.97 6.09
N GLU A 115 18.37 3.36 4.82
CA GLU A 115 17.52 4.37 4.18
C GLU A 115 16.14 3.84 3.78
N SER A 116 16.02 2.55 3.48
CA SER A 116 14.76 1.91 3.08
C SER A 116 14.77 0.38 3.21
N LEU A 117 13.58 -0.22 3.19
CA LEU A 117 13.40 -1.66 3.05
C LEU A 117 13.09 -2.01 1.58
N ASN A 118 13.35 -3.27 1.20
CA ASN A 118 12.84 -3.80 -0.06
C ASN A 118 11.31 -3.60 -0.15
N VAL A 119 10.82 -3.22 -1.32
CA VAL A 119 9.42 -2.85 -1.54
C VAL A 119 8.43 -3.96 -1.19
N SER A 120 8.78 -5.24 -1.43
CA SER A 120 7.92 -6.37 -1.08
C SER A 120 7.83 -6.58 0.42
N VAL A 121 8.94 -6.37 1.15
CA VAL A 121 8.98 -6.45 2.61
C VAL A 121 8.19 -5.30 3.23
N ALA A 122 8.43 -4.06 2.77
CA ALA A 122 7.67 -2.89 3.21
C ALA A 122 6.18 -3.04 2.90
N GLY A 123 5.85 -3.53 1.70
CA GLY A 123 4.49 -3.84 1.29
C GLY A 123 3.83 -4.86 2.22
N GLY A 124 4.52 -5.96 2.54
CA GLY A 124 4.01 -6.97 3.48
C GLY A 124 3.70 -6.38 4.87
N ILE A 125 4.61 -5.58 5.42
CA ILE A 125 4.40 -4.93 6.73
C ILE A 125 3.22 -3.96 6.68
N LEU A 126 3.14 -3.12 5.65
CA LEU A 126 2.05 -2.16 5.47
C LEU A 126 0.70 -2.85 5.33
N LEU A 127 0.63 -3.91 4.51
CA LEU A 127 -0.60 -4.69 4.31
C LEU A 127 -1.07 -5.35 5.61
N TYR A 128 -0.15 -5.91 6.40
CA TYR A 128 -0.46 -6.52 7.70
C TYR A 128 -0.91 -5.47 8.73
N MET A 129 -0.20 -4.36 8.85
CA MET A 129 -0.52 -3.32 9.83
C MET A 129 -1.87 -2.63 9.54
N LEU A 130 -2.19 -2.45 8.26
CA LEU A 130 -3.41 -1.82 7.76
C LEU A 130 -4.52 -2.83 7.41
N GLN A 131 -4.39 -4.08 7.87
CA GLN A 131 -5.37 -5.11 7.55
C GLN A 131 -6.70 -4.84 8.25
N PRO A 132 -7.86 -5.14 7.61
CA PRO A 132 -9.17 -4.93 8.20
C PRO A 132 -9.36 -5.61 9.57
N GLU A 133 -8.70 -6.75 9.80
CA GLU A 133 -8.83 -7.54 11.04
C GLU A 133 -8.13 -6.91 12.26
N ASN A 134 -7.03 -6.16 12.06
CA ASN A 134 -6.35 -5.44 13.15
C ASN A 134 -7.29 -4.43 13.85
N HIS A 135 -8.40 -4.10 13.20
CA HIS A 135 -9.36 -3.12 13.67
C HIS A 135 -10.57 -3.74 14.40
N LYS A 136 -10.78 -5.06 14.29
CA LYS A 136 -11.92 -5.75 14.96
C LYS A 136 -11.65 -6.07 16.42
N ASP A 137 -10.40 -6.35 16.79
CA ASP A 137 -10.01 -6.74 18.15
C ASP A 137 -10.21 -5.64 19.21
N LEU A 138 -10.41 -4.38 18.81
CA LEU A 138 -10.67 -3.27 19.74
C LEU A 138 -12.16 -3.07 20.08
N SER A 139 -13.07 -3.75 19.39
CA SER A 139 -14.52 -3.68 19.69
C SER A 139 -15.01 -4.74 20.69
N SER A 140 -14.08 -5.57 21.21
CA SER A 140 -14.38 -6.72 22.07
C SER A 140 -13.90 -6.57 23.53
N GLY A 141 -13.58 -5.34 23.96
CA GLY A 141 -13.08 -5.03 25.32
C GLY A 141 -14.01 -4.13 26.11
#